data_AF-A0AAD6XJX3-F1
#
_entry.id   AF-A0AAD6XJX3-F1
#
_cell.length_a   1.000
_cell.length_b   1.000
_cell.length_c   1.000
_cell.angle_alpha   90.00
_cell.angle_beta   90.00
_cell.angle_gamma   90.00
#
_symmetry.space_group_name_H-M   'P 1'
#
loop_
_entity.id
_entity.type
_entity.pdbx_description
1 polymer ?
#
loop_
_entity_poly.entity_id
_entity_poly.type
_entity_poly.pdbx_seq_one_letter_code
_entity_poly.pdbx_strand_id
1 'polypeptide(L)'
;MSTTRLAFVALSSVVLLGTMYSVVYNTYLDTSNPLLTHLPHPLSKSHRWASKSNPLNVYFIKQAWAWTSAAFVSAWLTGPPSTRTAPRLARWLSATAAWLLFTAWFFGPALIERIVLASGGECVLSLPDGGALSLPAEYCHAHAAVSPATHPALFASPAASSFALPTEWRAIPRLRRGHDVSGHIFLLTLSVLLLAQQLGPSFRLTRWSTPHTLAIWANSALICIWLFATGTTSIYFHSPGEKISGYILGLACFAIAQVPGFLMAMPREKPHSS
;
A
#
# COMPACT_ATOMS: atom_id res chain seq x y z
N MET A 1 10.35 -11.01 23.71
CA MET A 1 10.52 -10.79 22.26
C MET A 1 10.15 -9.34 21.94
N SER A 2 10.92 -8.60 21.13
CA SER A 2 10.54 -7.22 20.76
C SER A 2 9.21 -7.22 20.01
N THR A 3 8.32 -6.26 20.28
CA THR A 3 7.00 -6.14 19.62
C THR A 3 7.10 -6.12 18.10
N THR A 4 8.14 -5.48 17.56
CA THR A 4 8.41 -5.47 16.12
C THR A 4 8.74 -6.86 15.58
N ARG A 5 9.45 -7.70 16.35
CA ARG A 5 9.75 -9.08 15.92
C ARG A 5 8.49 -9.93 15.89
N LEU A 6 7.61 -9.77 16.87
CA LEU A 6 6.31 -10.47 16.87
C LEU A 6 5.47 -10.04 15.68
N ALA A 7 5.37 -8.73 15.43
CA ALA A 7 4.64 -8.20 14.28
C ALA A 7 5.22 -8.68 12.94
N PHE A 8 6.55 -8.73 12.83
CA PHE A 8 7.24 -9.28 11.66
C PHE A 8 6.88 -10.76 11.44
N VAL A 9 6.96 -11.61 12.47
CA VAL A 9 6.61 -13.03 12.35
C VAL A 9 5.14 -13.21 11.97
N ALA A 10 4.23 -12.49 12.63
CA ALA A 10 2.80 -12.55 12.33
C ALA A 10 2.51 -12.12 10.89
N LEU A 11 3.05 -10.97 10.47
CA LEU A 11 2.88 -10.46 9.12
C LEU A 11 3.42 -11.43 8.06
N SER A 12 4.64 -11.94 8.27
CA SER A 12 5.28 -12.90 7.34
C SER A 12 4.47 -14.18 7.23
N SER A 13 3.93 -14.67 8.35
CA SER A 13 3.07 -15.86 8.38
C SER A 13 1.77 -15.60 7.63
N VAL A 14 1.14 -14.44 7.81
CA VAL A 14 -0.10 -14.07 7.10
C VAL A 14 0.13 -13.98 5.59
N VAL A 15 1.20 -13.32 5.15
CA VAL A 15 1.53 -13.19 3.72
C VAL A 15 1.84 -14.57 3.13
N LEU A 16 2.67 -15.37 3.79
CA LEU A 16 3.06 -16.70 3.31
C LEU A 16 1.85 -17.63 3.22
N LEU A 17 1.12 -17.82 4.31
CA LEU A 17 -0.02 -18.74 4.38
C LEU A 17 -1.16 -18.28 3.46
N GLY A 18 -1.45 -16.97 3.42
CA GLY A 18 -2.46 -16.41 2.53
C GLY A 18 -2.08 -16.58 1.06
N THR A 19 -0.81 -16.39 0.70
CA THR A 19 -0.34 -16.59 -0.68
C THR A 19 -0.38 -18.06 -1.05
N MET A 20 0.10 -18.97 -0.19
CA MET A 20 0.01 -20.42 -0.40
C MET A 20 -1.43 -20.88 -0.60
N TYR A 21 -2.34 -20.43 0.28
CA TYR A 21 -3.76 -20.71 0.15
C TYR A 21 -4.28 -20.24 -1.22
N SER A 22 -3.93 -19.00 -1.61
CA SER A 22 -4.43 -18.43 -2.87
C SER A 22 -3.99 -19.22 -4.11
N VAL A 23 -2.78 -19.79 -4.08
CA VAL A 23 -2.26 -20.62 -5.17
C VAL A 23 -2.95 -21.99 -5.18
N VAL A 24 -3.06 -22.64 -4.02
CA VAL A 24 -3.67 -23.98 -3.90
C VAL A 24 -5.14 -23.97 -4.32
N TYR A 25 -5.88 -22.93 -3.93
CA TYR A 25 -7.32 -22.82 -4.20
C TYR A 25 -7.66 -21.91 -5.38
N ASN A 26 -6.66 -21.42 -6.12
CA ASN A 26 -6.80 -20.50 -7.24
C ASN A 26 -7.72 -19.30 -6.94
N THR A 27 -7.54 -18.69 -5.76
CA THR A 27 -8.39 -17.57 -5.29
C THR A 27 -7.79 -16.20 -5.56
N TYR A 28 -6.54 -16.13 -6.05
CA TYR A 28 -5.91 -14.86 -6.35
C TYR A 28 -6.41 -14.27 -7.67
N LEU A 29 -6.44 -12.94 -7.75
CA LEU A 29 -6.70 -12.19 -8.97
C LEU A 29 -5.43 -11.48 -9.43
N ASP A 30 -4.96 -11.81 -10.62
CA ASP A 30 -3.85 -11.10 -11.27
C ASP A 30 -4.27 -9.66 -11.62
N THR A 31 -3.69 -8.66 -10.93
CA THR A 31 -4.08 -7.26 -11.11
C THR A 31 -3.38 -6.60 -12.30
N SER A 32 -2.28 -7.20 -12.78
CA SER A 32 -1.61 -6.79 -14.01
C SER A 32 -2.43 -7.10 -15.27
N ASN A 33 -3.30 -8.12 -15.23
CA ASN A 33 -4.09 -8.55 -16.39
C ASN A 33 -5.23 -7.54 -16.71
N PRO A 34 -5.17 -6.81 -17.83
CA PRO A 34 -6.16 -5.79 -18.17
C PRO A 34 -7.56 -6.36 -18.45
N LEU A 35 -7.65 -7.62 -18.87
CA LEU A 35 -8.92 -8.28 -19.18
C LEU A 35 -9.69 -8.71 -17.93
N LEU A 36 -8.98 -8.92 -16.82
CA LEU A 36 -9.57 -9.43 -15.57
C LEU A 36 -9.75 -8.33 -14.53
N THR A 37 -8.78 -7.43 -14.41
CA THR A 37 -8.68 -6.51 -13.27
C THR A 37 -9.80 -5.46 -13.20
N HIS A 38 -10.44 -5.15 -14.32
CA HIS A 38 -11.57 -4.21 -14.38
C HIS A 38 -12.90 -4.86 -13.99
N LEU A 39 -12.98 -6.20 -14.02
CA LEU A 39 -14.17 -6.96 -13.67
C LEU A 39 -14.28 -7.15 -12.13
N PRO A 40 -15.49 -7.41 -11.61
CA PRO A 40 -15.66 -7.89 -10.25
C PRO A 40 -14.89 -9.19 -10.05
N HIS A 41 -14.29 -9.35 -8.87
CA HIS A 41 -13.58 -10.59 -8.53
C HIS A 41 -14.55 -11.79 -8.69
N PRO A 42 -14.13 -12.93 -9.27
CA PRO A 42 -15.02 -14.09 -9.48
C PRO A 42 -15.71 -14.57 -8.18
N LEU A 43 -14.96 -14.58 -7.08
CA LEU A 43 -15.45 -14.94 -5.75
C LEU A 43 -16.22 -13.82 -5.01
N SER A 44 -16.40 -12.62 -5.60
CA SER A 44 -17.04 -11.48 -4.89
C SER A 44 -18.49 -11.72 -4.50
N LYS A 45 -19.20 -12.62 -5.19
CA LYS A 45 -20.60 -12.99 -4.88
C LYS A 45 -20.72 -13.90 -3.66
N SER A 46 -19.75 -14.79 -3.45
CA SER A 46 -19.74 -15.75 -2.33
C SER A 46 -18.91 -15.26 -1.14
N HIS A 47 -17.82 -14.55 -1.41
CA HIS A 47 -16.86 -14.09 -0.41
C HIS A 47 -16.85 -12.57 -0.36
N ARG A 48 -17.41 -12.01 0.73
CA ARG A 48 -17.48 -10.55 0.96
C ARG A 48 -16.13 -9.85 0.78
N TRP A 49 -15.06 -10.45 1.30
CA TRP A 49 -13.72 -9.87 1.31
C TRP A 49 -13.01 -9.92 -0.05
N ALA A 50 -13.51 -10.72 -1.00
CA ALA A 50 -13.03 -10.72 -2.38
C ALA A 50 -13.59 -9.53 -3.19
N SER A 51 -14.60 -8.82 -2.68
CA SER A 51 -15.12 -7.63 -3.33
C SER A 51 -14.23 -6.41 -3.08
N LYS A 52 -13.87 -5.65 -4.12
CA LYS A 52 -13.16 -4.36 -4.02
C LYS A 52 -13.97 -3.27 -3.32
N SER A 53 -15.29 -3.43 -3.20
CA SER A 53 -16.19 -2.48 -2.53
C SER A 53 -16.47 -2.83 -1.06
N ASN A 54 -15.77 -3.82 -0.50
CA ASN A 54 -15.99 -4.21 0.89
C ASN A 54 -15.62 -3.07 1.87
N PRO A 55 -16.26 -3.01 3.06
CA PRO A 55 -16.04 -1.91 4.03
C PRO A 55 -14.58 -1.75 4.50
N LEU A 56 -13.84 -2.86 4.64
CA LEU A 56 -12.43 -2.82 5.03
C LEU A 56 -11.60 -2.08 3.97
N ASN A 57 -11.85 -2.35 2.69
CA ASN A 57 -11.14 -1.65 1.62
C ASN A 57 -11.52 -0.16 1.56
N VAL A 58 -12.81 0.15 1.59
CA VAL A 58 -13.31 1.51 1.39
C VAL A 58 -12.92 2.46 2.53
N TYR A 59 -13.07 2.03 3.78
CA TYR A 59 -12.88 2.91 4.94
C TYR A 59 -11.48 2.82 5.55
N PHE A 60 -10.82 1.66 5.47
CA PHE A 60 -9.52 1.46 6.12
C PHE A 60 -8.37 1.44 5.12
N ILE A 61 -8.35 0.49 4.17
CA ILE A 61 -7.17 0.26 3.32
C ILE A 61 -6.86 1.48 2.44
N LYS A 62 -7.88 2.09 1.80
CA LYS A 62 -7.69 3.29 0.98
C LYS A 62 -7.14 4.50 1.75
N GLN A 63 -7.33 4.54 3.07
CA GLN A 63 -6.83 5.59 3.95
C GLN A 63 -5.80 5.05 4.95
N ALA A 64 -5.12 3.94 4.63
CA ALA A 64 -4.32 3.22 5.62
C ALA A 64 -3.21 4.07 6.23
N TRP A 65 -2.55 4.92 5.43
CA TRP A 65 -1.50 5.80 5.94
C TRP A 65 -2.03 6.90 6.87
N ALA A 66 -3.22 7.44 6.59
CA ALA A 66 -3.86 8.43 7.45
C ALA A 66 -4.19 7.83 8.82
N TRP A 67 -4.81 6.65 8.84
CA TRP A 67 -5.09 5.91 10.08
C TRP A 67 -3.82 5.54 10.83
N THR A 68 -2.78 5.08 10.12
CA THR A 68 -1.47 4.77 10.70
C THR A 68 -0.84 6.00 11.35
N SER A 69 -0.90 7.15 10.70
CA SER A 69 -0.37 8.40 11.22
C SER A 69 -1.17 8.91 12.42
N ALA A 70 -2.50 8.84 12.37
CA ALA A 70 -3.36 9.20 13.50
C ALA A 70 -3.10 8.32 14.74
N ALA A 71 -2.93 7.01 14.53
CA ALA A 71 -2.59 6.07 15.60
C ALA A 71 -1.21 6.40 16.21
N PHE A 72 -0.20 6.66 15.38
CA PHE A 72 1.12 7.07 15.87
C PHE A 72 1.08 8.40 16.64
N VAL A 73 0.47 9.45 16.06
CA VAL A 73 0.41 10.78 16.67
C VAL A 73 -0.37 10.76 17.98
N SER A 74 -1.49 10.04 18.05
CA SER A 74 -2.26 9.91 19.30
C SER A 74 -1.46 9.20 20.40
N ALA A 75 -0.77 8.09 20.09
CA ALA A 75 0.09 7.40 21.06
C ALA A 75 1.30 8.26 21.48
N TRP A 76 1.84 9.06 20.58
CA TRP A 76 2.92 10.00 20.88
C TRP A 76 2.48 11.10 21.84
N LEU A 77 1.40 11.82 21.50
CA LEU A 77 0.93 12.97 22.25
C LEU A 77 0.43 12.59 23.64
N THR A 78 -0.18 11.41 23.79
CA THR A 78 -0.69 10.92 25.08
C THR A 78 0.38 10.26 25.95
N GLY A 79 1.51 9.85 25.36
CA GLY A 79 2.62 9.23 26.09
C GLY A 79 3.35 10.23 27.00
N PRO A 80 4.04 9.75 28.06
CA PRO A 80 4.82 10.61 28.95
C PRO A 80 6.04 11.21 28.21
N PRO A 81 6.63 12.32 28.72
CA PRO A 81 7.76 12.99 28.08
C PRO A 81 8.93 12.06 27.75
N SER A 82 9.19 11.05 28.59
CA SER A 82 10.23 10.03 28.37
C SER A 82 10.05 9.22 27.08
N THR A 83 8.83 9.12 26.56
CA THR A 83 8.52 8.41 25.32
C THR A 83 8.47 9.34 24.11
N ARG A 84 8.33 10.66 24.28
CA ARG A 84 8.21 11.64 23.18
C ARG A 84 9.58 12.01 22.59
N THR A 85 10.27 11.03 22.05
CA THR A 85 11.69 11.15 21.67
C THR A 85 11.87 11.47 20.18
N ALA A 86 12.67 12.48 19.81
CA ALA A 86 12.94 12.84 18.41
C ALA A 86 13.25 11.66 17.45
N PRO A 87 14.03 10.62 17.84
CA PRO A 87 14.27 9.45 16.98
C PRO A 87 13.00 8.69 16.56
N ARG A 88 11.96 8.66 17.39
CA ARG A 88 10.68 8.02 17.02
C ARG A 88 9.96 8.84 15.94
N LEU A 89 10.06 10.17 15.99
CA LEU A 89 9.39 11.09 15.05
C LEU A 89 10.11 11.03 13.72
N ALA A 90 11.45 11.05 13.76
CA ALA A 90 12.29 10.87 12.59
C ALA A 90 11.94 9.57 11.84
N ARG A 91 11.75 8.44 12.55
CA ARG A 91 11.31 7.18 11.92
C ARG A 91 9.96 7.30 11.22
N TRP A 92 8.96 7.93 11.85
CA TRP A 92 7.65 8.14 11.21
C TRP A 92 7.73 9.09 10.01
N LEU A 93 8.50 10.17 10.11
CA LEU A 93 8.74 11.10 9.00
C LEU A 93 9.45 10.41 7.82
N SER A 94 10.48 9.62 8.09
CA SER A 94 11.18 8.85 7.07
C SER A 94 10.31 7.78 6.44
N ALA A 95 9.47 7.09 7.23
CA ALA A 95 8.49 6.16 6.70
C ALA A 95 7.44 6.87 5.82
N THR A 96 7.02 8.08 6.21
CA THR A 96 6.09 8.91 5.41
C THR A 96 6.73 9.33 4.09
N ALA A 97 7.98 9.79 4.13
CA ALA A 97 8.73 10.14 2.93
C ALA A 97 8.94 8.93 2.01
N ALA A 98 9.25 7.75 2.56
CA ALA A 98 9.36 6.52 1.79
C ALA A 98 8.03 6.11 1.17
N TRP A 99 6.93 6.16 1.92
CA TRP A 99 5.59 5.90 1.37
C TRP A 99 5.26 6.85 0.21
N LEU A 100 5.41 8.16 0.41
CA LEU A 100 5.20 9.15 -0.64
C LEU A 100 6.07 8.86 -1.86
N LEU A 101 7.37 8.59 -1.70
CA LEU A 101 8.29 8.23 -2.79
C LEU A 101 7.72 7.12 -3.71
N PHE A 102 7.12 6.09 -3.12
CA PHE A 102 6.60 4.95 -3.88
C PHE A 102 5.16 5.11 -4.36
N THR A 103 4.32 5.94 -3.71
CA THR A 103 2.89 6.06 -4.05
C THR A 103 2.46 7.40 -4.64
N ALA A 104 3.28 8.46 -4.51
CA ALA A 104 2.97 9.81 -4.96
C ALA A 104 4.27 10.61 -5.16
N TRP A 105 4.71 10.86 -6.40
CA TRP A 105 5.97 11.56 -6.60
C TRP A 105 5.81 13.05 -6.96
N PHE A 106 6.72 13.86 -6.40
CA PHE A 106 6.76 15.32 -6.48
C PHE A 106 7.41 15.84 -7.79
N PHE A 107 7.95 14.95 -8.64
CA PHE A 107 8.61 15.26 -9.93
C PHE A 107 8.34 14.19 -11.02
N GLY A 108 7.06 13.85 -11.24
CA GLY A 108 6.63 12.88 -12.26
C GLY A 108 5.96 11.61 -11.71
N PRO A 109 5.90 10.51 -12.49
CA PRO A 109 5.21 9.28 -12.10
C PRO A 109 5.78 8.64 -10.84
N ALA A 110 4.90 8.04 -10.02
CA ALA A 110 5.28 7.30 -8.81
C ALA A 110 6.26 6.16 -9.15
N LEU A 111 7.16 5.82 -8.21
CA LEU A 111 8.20 4.81 -8.48
C LEU A 111 7.61 3.43 -8.80
N ILE A 112 6.46 3.07 -8.22
CA ILE A 112 5.74 1.84 -8.58
C ILE A 112 5.30 1.87 -10.06
N GLU A 113 4.78 3.00 -10.56
CA GLU A 113 4.40 3.13 -11.97
C GLU A 113 5.60 2.96 -12.92
N ARG A 114 6.77 3.46 -12.51
CA ARG A 114 8.01 3.28 -13.26
C ARG A 114 8.46 1.82 -13.29
N ILE A 115 8.32 1.09 -12.18
CA ILE A 115 8.60 -0.35 -12.12
C ILE A 115 7.67 -1.12 -13.06
N VAL A 116 6.37 -0.77 -13.08
CA VAL A 116 5.40 -1.39 -13.99
C VAL A 116 5.81 -1.15 -15.44
N LEU A 117 6.12 0.08 -15.83
CA LEU A 117 6.60 0.39 -17.19
C LEU A 117 7.90 -0.33 -17.54
N ALA A 118 8.90 -0.31 -16.64
CA ALA A 118 10.19 -0.95 -16.86
C ALA A 118 10.10 -2.48 -17.00
N SER A 119 9.05 -3.09 -16.44
CA SER A 119 8.78 -4.52 -16.55
C SER A 119 7.87 -4.89 -17.74
N GLY A 120 7.67 -3.98 -18.70
CA GLY A 120 6.86 -4.22 -19.89
C GLY A 120 5.40 -3.76 -19.76
N GLY A 121 5.10 -2.93 -18.77
CA GLY A 121 3.76 -2.39 -18.59
C GLY A 121 3.35 -1.41 -19.69
N GLU A 122 2.08 -1.46 -20.06
CA GLU A 122 1.45 -0.59 -21.05
C GLU A 122 0.33 0.22 -20.40
N CYS A 123 0.11 1.43 -20.91
CA CYS A 123 -1.07 2.19 -20.53
C CYS A 123 -2.29 1.63 -21.27
N VAL A 124 -3.24 1.04 -20.55
CA VAL A 124 -4.39 0.35 -21.14
C VAL A 124 -5.68 1.04 -20.77
N LEU A 125 -6.51 1.29 -21.78
CA LEU A 125 -7.89 1.74 -21.67
C LEU A 125 -8.82 0.53 -21.86
N SER A 126 -9.54 0.14 -20.81
CA SER A 126 -10.55 -0.92 -20.89
C SER A 126 -11.84 -0.39 -21.50
N LEU A 127 -12.37 -1.09 -22.50
CA LEU A 127 -13.60 -0.73 -23.23
C LEU A 127 -14.80 -1.54 -22.71
N PRO A 128 -16.04 -1.05 -22.88
CA PRO A 128 -17.26 -1.72 -22.40
C PRO A 128 -17.45 -3.15 -22.94
N ASP A 129 -17.03 -3.39 -24.18
CA ASP A 129 -17.19 -4.68 -24.87
C ASP A 129 -16.12 -5.71 -24.46
N GLY A 130 -15.33 -5.43 -23.42
CA GLY A 130 -14.22 -6.27 -22.94
C GLY A 130 -12.91 -6.08 -23.71
N GLY A 131 -12.90 -5.20 -24.72
CA GLY A 131 -11.70 -4.80 -25.44
C GLY A 131 -10.73 -3.97 -24.60
N ALA A 132 -9.48 -3.89 -25.03
CA ALA A 132 -8.44 -3.10 -24.40
C ALA A 132 -7.63 -2.35 -25.46
N LEU A 133 -7.52 -1.03 -25.32
CA LEU A 133 -6.72 -0.17 -26.19
C LEU A 133 -5.45 0.26 -25.47
N SER A 134 -4.28 0.03 -26.08
CA SER A 134 -3.00 0.53 -25.56
C SER A 134 -2.79 1.99 -25.99
N LEU A 135 -2.46 2.85 -25.02
CA LEU A 135 -2.24 4.28 -25.19
C LEU A 135 -0.79 4.65 -24.83
N PRO A 136 -0.31 5.83 -25.23
CA PRO A 136 0.93 6.40 -24.70
C PRO A 136 0.90 6.51 -23.16
N ALA A 137 2.05 6.29 -22.51
CA ALA A 137 2.14 6.24 -21.05
C ALA A 137 1.69 7.54 -20.37
N GLU A 138 1.83 8.70 -21.04
CA GLU A 138 1.43 10.00 -20.51
C GLU A 138 -0.04 10.04 -20.09
N TYR A 139 -0.94 9.36 -20.81
CA TYR A 139 -2.36 9.32 -20.48
C TYR A 139 -2.64 8.63 -19.15
N CYS A 140 -1.85 7.60 -18.80
CA CYS A 140 -1.94 6.95 -17.51
C CYS A 140 -1.36 7.80 -16.39
N HIS A 141 -0.29 8.57 -16.66
CA HIS A 141 0.33 9.47 -15.69
C HIS A 141 -0.48 10.73 -15.43
N ALA A 142 -1.33 11.15 -16.37
CA ALA A 142 -2.26 12.25 -16.18
C ALA A 142 -3.39 11.91 -15.18
N HIS A 143 -3.68 10.62 -14.97
CA HIS A 143 -4.80 10.13 -14.13
C HIS A 143 -6.15 10.76 -14.51
N ALA A 144 -6.29 11.23 -15.76
CA ALA A 144 -7.46 11.91 -16.28
C ALA A 144 -8.37 10.93 -17.05
N ALA A 145 -9.67 11.21 -17.05
CA ALA A 145 -10.61 10.44 -17.84
C ALA A 145 -10.49 10.80 -19.33
N VAL A 146 -10.47 9.80 -20.19
CA VAL A 146 -10.51 9.96 -21.65
C VAL A 146 -11.89 9.54 -22.17
N SER A 147 -12.35 10.22 -23.22
CA SER A 147 -13.61 9.94 -23.90
C SER A 147 -13.50 10.28 -25.39
N PRO A 148 -14.37 9.73 -26.25
CA PRO A 148 -14.43 10.12 -27.67
C PRO A 148 -14.63 11.62 -27.88
N ALA A 149 -15.41 12.28 -27.00
CA ALA A 149 -15.67 13.72 -27.08
C ALA A 149 -14.44 14.58 -26.75
N THR A 150 -13.59 14.13 -25.82
CA THR A 150 -12.42 14.90 -25.36
C THR A 150 -11.15 14.57 -26.14
N HIS A 151 -11.03 13.33 -26.62
CA HIS A 151 -9.83 12.80 -27.27
C HIS A 151 -10.17 12.06 -28.56
N PRO A 152 -10.82 12.71 -29.55
CA PRO A 152 -11.34 12.04 -30.75
C PRO A 152 -10.25 11.31 -31.54
N ALA A 153 -9.01 11.82 -31.54
CA ALA A 153 -7.87 11.19 -32.20
C ALA A 153 -7.55 9.78 -31.67
N LEU A 154 -7.76 9.50 -30.38
CA LEU A 154 -7.54 8.16 -29.81
C LEU A 154 -8.54 7.13 -30.33
N PHE A 155 -9.74 7.58 -30.72
CA PHE A 155 -10.84 6.73 -31.17
C PHE A 155 -11.01 6.71 -32.68
N ALA A 156 -10.18 7.44 -33.42
CA ALA A 156 -10.19 7.47 -34.88
C ALA A 156 -9.48 6.27 -35.53
N SER A 157 -8.71 5.49 -34.77
CA SER A 157 -8.00 4.31 -35.30
C SER A 157 -8.98 3.17 -35.65
N PRO A 158 -8.68 2.32 -36.66
CA PRO A 158 -9.53 1.18 -37.03
C PRO A 158 -9.80 0.22 -35.86
N ALA A 159 -8.83 0.08 -34.95
CA ALA A 159 -8.95 -0.75 -33.77
C ALA A 159 -9.87 -0.13 -32.71
N ALA A 160 -10.03 1.19 -32.67
CA ALA A 160 -10.91 1.86 -31.70
C ALA A 160 -12.31 2.14 -32.28
N SER A 161 -12.42 2.35 -33.60
CA SER A 161 -13.68 2.58 -34.30
C SER A 161 -14.52 1.33 -34.49
N SER A 162 -13.96 0.15 -34.26
CA SER A 162 -14.70 -1.12 -34.19
C SER A 162 -15.58 -1.26 -32.93
N PHE A 163 -15.43 -0.36 -31.95
CA PHE A 163 -16.18 -0.40 -30.69
C PHE A 163 -17.30 0.65 -30.68
N ALA A 164 -18.53 0.22 -30.46
CA ALA A 164 -19.69 1.10 -30.36
C ALA A 164 -19.76 1.75 -28.96
N LEU A 165 -19.01 2.84 -28.77
CA LEU A 165 -18.97 3.53 -27.49
C LEU A 165 -20.16 4.49 -27.32
N PRO A 166 -20.85 4.48 -26.17
CA PRO A 166 -21.83 5.51 -25.83
C PRO A 166 -21.19 6.91 -25.82
N THR A 167 -21.94 7.93 -26.24
CA THR A 167 -21.45 9.33 -26.34
C THR A 167 -20.94 9.89 -25.02
N GLU A 168 -21.54 9.45 -23.90
CA GLU A 168 -21.20 9.85 -22.53
C GLU A 168 -20.14 8.97 -21.86
N TRP A 169 -19.60 7.98 -22.58
CA TRP A 169 -18.65 7.05 -21.99
C TRP A 169 -17.31 7.75 -21.70
N ARG A 170 -16.79 7.51 -20.50
CA ARG A 170 -15.49 7.98 -20.05
C ARG A 170 -14.82 6.93 -19.17
N ALA A 171 -13.53 6.74 -19.34
CA ALA A 171 -12.74 5.85 -18.48
C ALA A 171 -11.35 6.43 -18.24
N ILE A 172 -10.75 6.05 -17.11
CA ILE A 172 -9.38 6.45 -16.76
C ILE A 172 -8.46 5.29 -17.18
N PRO A 173 -7.53 5.51 -18.11
CA PRO A 173 -6.58 4.47 -18.50
C PRO A 173 -5.64 4.15 -17.35
N ARG A 174 -5.17 2.91 -17.28
CA ARG A 174 -4.31 2.42 -16.18
C ARG A 174 -3.14 1.61 -16.73
N LEU A 175 -2.00 1.67 -16.04
CA LEU A 175 -0.86 0.82 -16.35
C LEU A 175 -1.17 -0.64 -16.03
N ARG A 176 -0.97 -1.53 -17.01
CA ARG A 176 -1.27 -2.98 -16.96
C ARG A 176 -0.20 -3.76 -17.72
N ARG A 177 -0.29 -5.09 -17.75
CA ARG A 177 0.61 -6.04 -18.48
C ARG A 177 2.06 -6.13 -17.99
N GLY A 178 2.50 -5.26 -17.07
CA GLY A 178 3.80 -5.35 -16.39
C GLY A 178 3.66 -5.86 -14.96
N HIS A 179 4.77 -5.86 -14.20
CA HIS A 179 4.79 -6.29 -12.80
C HIS A 179 4.18 -5.23 -11.87
N ASP A 180 2.91 -5.43 -11.50
CA ASP A 180 2.14 -4.55 -10.62
C ASP A 180 2.42 -4.83 -9.14
N VAL A 181 3.49 -4.23 -8.60
CA VAL A 181 3.86 -4.34 -7.19
C VAL A 181 2.66 -4.07 -6.30
N SER A 182 2.33 -5.00 -5.38
CA SER A 182 1.14 -4.84 -4.54
C SER A 182 1.29 -3.68 -3.55
N GLY A 183 0.72 -2.53 -3.91
CA GLY A 183 0.73 -1.32 -3.08
C GLY A 183 0.06 -1.50 -1.73
N HIS A 184 -0.98 -2.35 -1.64
CA HIS A 184 -1.62 -2.70 -0.37
C HIS A 184 -0.69 -3.50 0.55
N ILE A 185 -0.07 -4.57 0.04
CA ILE A 185 0.86 -5.38 0.86
C ILE A 185 2.06 -4.53 1.28
N PHE A 186 2.58 -3.69 0.39
CA PHE A 186 3.62 -2.70 0.69
C PHE A 186 3.22 -1.80 1.86
N LEU A 187 2.11 -1.08 1.73
CA LEU A 187 1.69 -0.08 2.71
C LEU A 187 1.36 -0.71 4.06
N LEU A 188 0.62 -1.82 4.06
CA LEU A 188 0.23 -2.52 5.28
C LEU A 188 1.44 -3.12 6.00
N THR A 189 2.43 -3.63 5.27
CA THR A 189 3.70 -4.11 5.85
C THR A 189 4.42 -2.98 6.59
N LEU A 190 4.59 -1.83 5.92
CA LEU A 190 5.22 -0.66 6.52
C LEU A 190 4.45 -0.18 7.76
N SER A 191 3.11 -0.09 7.67
CA SER A 191 2.24 0.33 8.76
C SER A 191 2.29 -0.59 9.98
N VAL A 192 2.19 -1.92 9.80
CA VAL A 192 2.23 -2.89 10.90
C VAL A 192 3.55 -2.80 11.66
N LEU A 193 4.67 -2.80 10.94
CA LEU A 193 6.00 -2.77 11.55
C LEU A 193 6.28 -1.43 12.25
N LEU A 194 5.87 -0.32 11.63
CA LEU A 194 5.98 1.01 12.22
C LEU A 194 5.19 1.10 13.52
N LEU A 195 3.89 0.77 13.51
CA LEU A 195 3.05 0.86 14.72
C LEU A 195 3.54 -0.08 15.83
N ALA A 196 3.89 -1.33 15.50
CA ALA A 196 4.41 -2.28 16.48
C ALA A 196 5.72 -1.81 17.13
N GLN A 197 6.60 -1.18 16.35
CA GLN A 197 7.83 -0.56 16.88
C GLN A 197 7.50 0.63 17.78
N GLN A 198 6.58 1.49 17.36
CA GLN A 198 6.25 2.72 18.08
C GLN A 198 5.52 2.45 19.39
N LEU A 199 4.83 1.31 19.54
CA LEU A 199 4.24 0.87 20.82
C LEU A 199 5.28 0.31 21.80
N GLY A 200 6.45 -0.11 21.33
CA GLY A 200 7.49 -0.73 22.16
C GLY A 200 7.85 0.06 23.42
N PRO A 201 8.12 1.38 23.35
CA PRO A 201 8.39 2.22 24.53
C PRO A 201 7.22 2.27 25.51
N SER A 202 5.98 2.33 25.01
CA SER A 202 4.78 2.38 25.85
C SER A 202 4.60 1.09 26.66
N PHE A 203 4.88 -0.07 26.08
CA PHE A 203 4.81 -1.36 26.79
C PHE A 203 5.91 -1.56 27.84
N ARG A 204 6.93 -0.70 27.89
CA ARG A 204 7.95 -0.71 28.95
C ARG A 204 7.56 0.13 30.16
N LEU A 205 6.49 0.92 30.05
CA LEU A 205 5.97 1.72 31.16
C LEU A 205 5.20 0.81 32.12
N THR A 206 5.26 1.12 33.42
CA THR A 206 4.55 0.38 34.47
C THR A 206 3.10 0.83 34.65
N ARG A 207 2.77 2.06 34.25
CA ARG A 207 1.42 2.62 34.30
C ARG A 207 1.17 3.51 33.08
N TRP A 208 -0.06 3.49 32.59
CA TRP A 208 -0.54 4.35 31.53
C TRP A 208 -1.63 5.28 32.06
N SER A 209 -1.62 6.52 31.60
CA SER A 209 -2.76 7.41 31.78
C SER A 209 -3.95 6.90 30.95
N THR A 210 -5.18 7.18 31.36
CA THR A 210 -6.39 6.81 30.61
C THR A 210 -6.33 7.17 29.12
N PRO A 211 -5.95 8.40 28.71
CA PRO A 211 -5.85 8.72 27.28
C PRO A 211 -4.76 7.91 26.57
N HIS A 212 -3.65 7.58 27.25
CA HIS A 212 -2.60 6.76 26.66
C HIS A 212 -3.02 5.30 26.51
N THR A 213 -3.76 4.76 27.48
CA THR A 213 -4.37 3.43 27.41
C THR A 213 -5.28 3.32 26.19
N LEU A 214 -6.15 4.32 25.95
CA LEU A 214 -7.01 4.35 24.77
C LEU A 214 -6.19 4.38 23.48
N ALA A 215 -5.14 5.19 23.41
CA ALA A 215 -4.28 5.27 22.24
C ALA A 215 -3.56 3.92 21.96
N ILE A 216 -3.07 3.23 22.98
CA ILE A 216 -2.43 1.91 22.85
C ILE A 216 -3.42 0.87 22.32
N TRP A 217 -4.64 0.84 22.86
CA TRP A 217 -5.68 -0.07 22.39
C TRP A 217 -6.08 0.22 20.95
N ALA A 218 -6.27 1.49 20.59
CA ALA A 218 -6.57 1.89 19.22
C ALA A 218 -5.46 1.48 18.24
N ASN A 219 -4.18 1.68 18.62
CA ASN A 219 -3.04 1.23 17.81
C ASN A 219 -3.01 -0.30 17.65
N SER A 220 -3.25 -1.03 18.74
CA SER A 220 -3.24 -2.50 18.73
C SER A 220 -4.37 -3.05 17.88
N ALA A 221 -5.58 -2.49 18.00
CA ALA A 221 -6.72 -2.82 17.15
C ALA A 221 -6.42 -2.53 15.68
N LEU A 222 -5.78 -1.40 15.38
CA LEU A 222 -5.41 -1.03 14.02
C LEU A 222 -4.35 -1.99 13.43
N ILE A 223 -3.38 -2.45 14.22
CA ILE A 223 -2.43 -3.50 13.79
C ILE A 223 -3.19 -4.79 13.43
N CYS A 224 -4.16 -5.22 14.22
CA CYS A 224 -4.99 -6.39 13.91
C CYS A 224 -5.78 -6.20 12.62
N ILE A 225 -6.35 -5.01 12.40
CA ILE A 225 -7.05 -4.66 11.15
C ILE A 225 -6.09 -4.74 9.96
N TRP A 226 -4.85 -4.26 10.11
CA TRP A 226 -3.85 -4.34 9.05
C TRP A 226 -3.41 -5.78 8.76
N LEU A 227 -3.19 -6.61 9.78
CA LEU A 227 -2.91 -8.02 9.58
C LEU A 227 -4.06 -8.74 8.87
N PHE A 228 -5.31 -8.45 9.25
CA PHE A 228 -6.49 -8.99 8.58
C PHE A 228 -6.57 -8.51 7.12
N ALA A 229 -6.34 -7.22 6.86
CA ALA A 229 -6.30 -6.65 5.52
C ALA A 229 -5.20 -7.28 4.65
N THR A 230 -4.00 -7.49 5.20
CA THR A 230 -2.91 -8.22 4.54
C THR A 230 -3.35 -9.65 4.19
N GLY A 231 -4.04 -10.35 5.10
CA GLY A 231 -4.57 -11.68 4.85
C GLY A 231 -5.59 -11.70 3.71
N THR A 232 -6.59 -10.83 3.74
CA THR A 232 -7.61 -10.74 2.67
C THR A 232 -6.98 -10.39 1.32
N THR A 233 -5.97 -9.51 1.31
CA THR A 233 -5.23 -9.17 0.09
C THR A 233 -4.43 -10.37 -0.41
N SER A 234 -3.73 -11.08 0.49
CA SER A 234 -2.94 -12.26 0.14
C SER A 234 -3.80 -13.42 -0.39
N ILE A 235 -5.03 -13.55 0.08
CA ILE A 235 -5.96 -14.61 -0.36
C ILE A 235 -6.62 -14.27 -1.70
N TYR A 236 -7.12 -13.04 -1.89
CA TYR A 236 -8.03 -12.73 -3.01
C TYR A 236 -7.43 -11.84 -4.12
N PHE A 237 -6.35 -11.11 -3.86
CA PHE A 237 -5.88 -10.10 -4.80
C PHE A 237 -4.39 -10.27 -5.10
N HIS A 238 -3.96 -9.77 -6.25
CA HIS A 238 -2.59 -9.83 -6.74
C HIS A 238 -2.09 -11.25 -7.03
N SER A 239 -1.19 -11.37 -8.02
CA SER A 239 -0.44 -12.60 -8.23
C SER A 239 0.56 -12.85 -7.08
N PRO A 240 1.07 -14.08 -6.91
CA PRO A 240 2.10 -14.37 -5.89
C PRO A 240 3.33 -13.46 -6.01
N GLY A 241 3.80 -13.19 -7.22
CA GLY A 241 4.96 -12.33 -7.46
C GLY A 241 4.72 -10.88 -7.04
N GLU A 242 3.54 -10.34 -7.33
CA GLU A 242 3.11 -8.99 -6.94
C GLU A 242 3.00 -8.83 -5.42
N LYS A 243 2.54 -9.87 -4.70
CA LYS A 243 2.51 -9.89 -3.22
C LYS A 243 3.91 -9.88 -2.63
N ILE A 244 4.80 -10.74 -3.15
CA ILE A 244 6.18 -10.86 -2.68
C ILE A 244 6.93 -9.55 -2.88
N SER A 245 6.82 -8.92 -4.05
CA SER A 245 7.47 -7.64 -4.32
C SER A 245 6.96 -6.52 -3.43
N GLY A 246 5.64 -6.45 -3.20
CA GLY A 246 5.04 -5.49 -2.26
C GLY A 246 5.54 -5.69 -0.84
N TYR A 247 5.61 -6.93 -0.37
CA TYR A 247 6.10 -7.27 0.97
C TYR A 247 7.58 -6.90 1.15
N ILE A 248 8.44 -7.29 0.20
CA ILE A 248 9.88 -6.95 0.22
C ILE A 248 10.07 -5.44 0.23
N LEU A 249 9.32 -4.71 -0.61
CA LEU A 249 9.38 -3.26 -0.65
C LEU A 249 8.97 -2.63 0.70
N GLY A 250 7.94 -3.18 1.35
CA GLY A 250 7.51 -2.73 2.67
C GLY A 250 8.58 -2.91 3.74
N LEU A 251 9.26 -4.08 3.74
CA LEU A 251 10.39 -4.35 4.62
C LEU A 251 11.56 -3.40 4.35
N ALA A 252 11.90 -3.16 3.08
CA ALA A 252 12.99 -2.27 2.69
C ALA A 252 12.72 -0.83 3.16
N CYS A 253 11.52 -0.31 2.90
CA CYS A 253 11.12 1.03 3.36
C CYS A 253 11.11 1.12 4.90
N PHE A 254 10.67 0.08 5.60
CA PHE A 254 10.74 0.04 7.06
C PHE A 254 12.18 0.07 7.56
N ALA A 255 13.10 -0.66 6.93
CA ALA A 255 14.52 -0.67 7.29
C ALA A 255 15.17 0.70 7.03
N ILE A 256 14.91 1.32 5.88
CA ILE A 256 15.39 2.67 5.54
C ILE A 256 14.90 3.69 6.56
N ALA A 257 13.63 3.60 6.99
CA ALA A 257 13.06 4.50 7.99
C ALA A 257 13.78 4.44 9.36
N GLN A 258 14.58 3.39 9.63
CA GLN A 258 15.34 3.28 10.87
C GLN A 258 16.60 4.14 10.89
N VAL A 259 17.15 4.50 9.72
CA VAL A 259 18.48 5.13 9.59
C VAL A 259 18.58 6.44 10.39
N PRO A 260 17.66 7.42 10.25
CA PRO A 260 17.80 8.68 10.99
C PRO A 260 17.67 8.50 12.51
N GLY A 261 16.78 7.60 12.93
CA GLY A 261 16.62 7.28 14.35
C GLY A 261 17.83 6.55 14.96
N PHE A 262 18.59 5.81 14.14
CA PHE A 262 19.86 5.20 14.54
C PHE A 262 20.98 6.24 14.62
N LEU A 263 21.12 7.09 13.60
CA LEU A 263 22.13 8.16 13.56
C LEU A 263 21.96 9.14 14.73
N MET A 264 20.73 9.50 15.09
CA MET A 264 20.44 10.37 16.24
C MET A 264 20.72 9.72 17.60
N ALA A 265 20.79 8.39 17.67
CA ALA A 265 21.06 7.65 18.90
C ALA A 265 22.55 7.38 19.12
N MET A 266 23.42 7.67 18.14
CA MET A 266 24.86 7.51 18.31
C MET A 266 25.41 8.58 19.28
N PRO A 267 26.31 8.21 20.21
CA PRO A 267 26.98 9.18 21.07
C PRO A 267 27.72 10.22 20.22
N ARG A 268 27.54 11.51 20.49
CA ARG A 268 28.43 12.53 19.93
C ARG A 268 29.78 12.41 20.62
N GLU A 269 30.84 12.10 19.90
CA GLU A 269 32.20 12.29 20.39
C GLU A 269 32.35 13.75 20.83
N LYS A 270 32.72 13.96 22.08
CA LYS A 270 33.11 15.30 22.54
C LYS A 270 34.47 15.60 21.91
N PRO A 271 34.62 16.72 21.18
CA PRO A 271 35.95 17.12 20.74
C PRO A 271 36.84 17.25 21.98
N HIS A 272 37.97 16.54 21.98
CA HIS A 272 39.01 16.72 22.99
C HIS A 272 39.49 18.17 22.89
N SER A 273 39.15 18.98 23.89
CA SER A 273 39.78 20.27 24.10
C SER A 273 41.20 20.02 24.59
N SER A 274 42.15 20.09 23.65
CA SER A 274 43.58 20.27 23.94
C SER A 274 43.86 21.72 24.30
#